data_AF-A0A1F8X8K4-F1
#
_entry.id   AF-A0A1F8X8K4-F1
#
_cell.length_a   1.000
_cell.length_b   1.000
_cell.length_c   1.000
_cell.angle_alpha   90.00
_cell.angle_beta   90.00
_cell.angle_gamma   90.00
#
_symmetry.space_group_name_H-M   'P 1'
#
loop_
_entity.id
_entity.type
_entity.pdbx_description
1 polymer ?
#
loop_
_entity_poly.entity_id
_entity_poly.type
_entity_poly.pdbx_seq_one_letter_code
_entity_poly.pdbx_strand_id
1 'polypeptide(L)'
;MKLKIKPEDYRILKAAVEKVARENPGMRREYRENGLSEMRYRWDLLWKAGLRIGCSIGTPGDLNLYDYMNDEHIDSALRHIVGAGKEES
;
A
#
# COMPACT_ATOMS: atom_id res chain seq x y z
N MET A 1 14.97 -0.99 7.13
CA MET A 1 14.11 -2.11 7.59
C MET A 1 14.05 -3.15 6.48
N LYS A 2 14.26 -4.43 6.78
CA LYS A 2 14.05 -5.52 5.81
C LYS A 2 12.54 -5.77 5.71
N LEU A 3 11.97 -5.59 4.52
CA LEU A 3 10.56 -5.88 4.27
C LEU A 3 10.31 -7.38 4.52
N LYS A 4 9.35 -7.71 5.38
CA LYS A 4 8.94 -9.10 5.68
C LYS A 4 7.86 -9.63 4.73
N ILE A 5 7.61 -8.93 3.62
CA ILE A 5 6.61 -9.33 2.62
C ILE A 5 7.18 -10.39 1.68
N LYS A 6 6.36 -11.36 1.27
CA LYS A 6 6.76 -12.30 0.22
C LYS A 6 6.90 -11.54 -1.11
N PRO A 7 7.87 -11.91 -1.98
CA PRO A 7 8.08 -11.20 -3.24
C PRO A 7 6.87 -11.19 -4.17
N GLU A 8 6.09 -12.27 -4.18
CA GLU A 8 4.89 -12.40 -5.02
C GLU A 8 3.77 -11.46 -4.55
N ASP A 9 3.46 -11.50 -3.25
CA ASP A 9 2.48 -10.59 -2.63
C ASP A 9 2.90 -9.13 -2.79
N TYR A 10 4.20 -8.83 -2.67
CA TYR A 10 4.73 -7.49 -2.90
C TYR A 10 4.53 -7.01 -4.33
N ARG A 11 4.74 -7.87 -5.33
CA ARG A 11 4.52 -7.50 -6.74
C ARG A 11 3.06 -7.15 -7.01
N ILE A 12 2.12 -7.94 -6.47
CA ILE A 12 0.68 -7.70 -6.62
C ILE A 12 0.30 -6.39 -5.92
N LEU A 13 0.73 -6.22 -4.66
CA LEU A 13 0.49 -5.00 -3.88
C LEU A 13 1.06 -3.76 -4.59
N LYS A 14 2.31 -3.85 -5.06
CA LYS A 14 3.00 -2.79 -5.78
C LYS A 14 2.25 -2.39 -7.05
N ALA A 15 1.94 -3.35 -7.92
CA ALA A 15 1.27 -3.07 -9.19
C ALA A 15 -0.09 -2.39 -9.00
N ALA A 16 -0.88 -2.84 -8.02
CA ALA A 16 -2.20 -2.29 -7.75
C ALA A 16 -2.13 -0.86 -7.17
N VAL A 17 -1.25 -0.64 -6.18
CA VAL A 17 -1.07 0.68 -5.56
C VAL A 17 -0.46 1.69 -6.51
N GLU A 18 0.56 1.31 -7.29
CA GLU A 18 1.17 2.18 -8.30
C GLU A 18 0.19 2.57 -9.40
N LYS A 19 -0.65 1.63 -9.84
CA LYS A 19 -1.71 1.92 -10.81
C LYS A 19 -2.62 3.04 -10.32
N VAL A 20 -3.14 2.93 -9.09
CA VAL A 20 -4.04 3.94 -8.52
C VAL A 20 -3.33 5.26 -8.28
N ALA A 21 -2.09 5.22 -7.77
CA ALA A 21 -1.30 6.44 -7.56
C ALA A 21 -1.08 7.20 -8.88
N ARG A 22 -0.83 6.48 -9.98
CA ARG A 22 -0.70 7.05 -11.32
C ARG A 22 -2.03 7.58 -11.88
N GLU A 23 -3.14 6.91 -11.60
CA GLU A 23 -4.48 7.37 -11.97
C GLU A 23 -4.94 8.58 -11.14
N ASN A 24 -4.34 8.81 -9.96
CA ASN A 24 -4.71 9.87 -9.02
C ASN A 24 -3.47 10.70 -8.58
N PRO A 25 -2.77 11.38 -9.51
CA PRO A 25 -1.51 12.08 -9.19
C PRO A 25 -1.68 13.25 -8.21
N GLY A 26 -2.88 13.84 -8.14
CA GLY A 26 -3.22 14.94 -7.22
C GLY A 26 -3.49 14.50 -5.78
N MET A 27 -3.85 13.24 -5.56
CA MET A 27 -4.35 12.76 -4.27
C MET A 27 -3.34 12.97 -3.13
N ARG A 28 -2.05 12.74 -3.38
CA ARG A 28 -1.02 12.99 -2.37
C ARG A 28 -0.96 14.46 -1.95
N ARG A 29 -1.08 15.36 -2.91
CA ARG A 29 -1.05 16.81 -2.67
C ARG A 29 -2.28 17.23 -1.88
N GLU A 30 -3.46 16.75 -2.26
CA GLU A 30 -4.71 17.03 -1.55
C GLU A 30 -4.63 16.60 -0.09
N TYR A 31 -4.06 15.43 0.22
CA TYR A 31 -3.91 14.96 1.59
C TYR A 31 -2.98 15.90 2.39
N ARG A 32 -1.88 16.33 1.79
CA ARG A 32 -0.97 17.28 2.42
C ARG A 32 -1.63 18.65 2.66
N GLU A 33 -2.37 19.16 1.68
CA GLU A 33 -3.06 20.46 1.77
C GLU A 33 -4.18 20.44 2.81
N ASN A 34 -4.85 19.30 2.99
CA ASN A 34 -5.86 19.11 4.03
C ASN A 34 -5.29 18.70 5.41
N GLY A 35 -3.96 18.63 5.57
CA GLY A 35 -3.33 18.22 6.83
C GLY A 35 -3.56 16.75 7.21
N LEU A 36 -3.95 15.90 6.25
CA LEU A 36 -4.12 14.46 6.46
C LEU A 36 -2.77 13.76 6.53
N SER A 37 -2.72 12.63 7.26
CA SER A 37 -1.48 11.88 7.41
C SER A 37 -1.08 11.14 6.13
N GLU A 38 0.23 11.05 5.86
CA GLU A 38 0.75 10.24 4.75
C GLU A 38 0.40 8.74 4.93
N MET A 39 0.17 8.30 6.17
CA MET A 39 -0.33 6.95 6.46
C MET A 39 -1.72 6.76 5.86
N ARG A 40 -2.65 7.68 6.11
CA ARG A 40 -4.01 7.61 5.56
C ARG A 40 -4.00 7.59 4.04
N TYR A 41 -3.17 8.43 3.41
CA TYR A 41 -2.97 8.42 1.96
C TYR A 41 -2.57 7.04 1.42
N ARG A 42 -1.60 6.37 2.04
CA ARG A 42 -1.14 5.03 1.63
C ARG A 42 -2.24 3.97 1.73
N TRP A 43 -2.98 3.98 2.84
CA TRP A 43 -4.08 3.04 3.05
C TRP A 43 -5.27 3.32 2.12
N ASP A 44 -5.55 4.59 1.81
CA ASP A 44 -6.63 4.95 0.90
C ASP A 44 -6.29 4.61 -0.56
N LEU A 45 -5.01 4.66 -0.95
CA LEU A 45 -4.55 4.11 -2.24
C LEU A 45 -4.80 2.61 -2.33
N LEU A 46 -4.47 1.87 -1.27
CA LEU A 46 -4.71 0.43 -1.19
C LEU A 46 -6.22 0.13 -1.30
N TRP A 47 -7.05 0.86 -0.55
CA TRP A 47 -8.51 0.74 -0.62
C TRP A 47 -9.06 1.05 -2.02
N LYS A 48 -8.61 2.15 -2.66
CA LYS A 48 -8.98 2.51 -4.02
C LYS A 48 -8.50 1.49 -5.06
N ALA A 49 -7.42 0.77 -4.78
CA ALA A 49 -6.95 -0.30 -5.66
C ALA A 49 -7.88 -1.52 -5.66
N GLY A 50 -8.86 -1.56 -4.76
CA GLY A 50 -9.80 -2.67 -4.64
C GLY A 50 -9.18 -3.92 -4.06
N LEU A 51 -7.92 -3.87 -3.61
CA LEU A 51 -7.24 -4.98 -2.96
C LEU A 51 -7.71 -5.11 -1.52
N ARG A 52 -8.29 -6.26 -1.20
CA ARG A 52 -8.64 -6.64 0.17
C ARG A 52 -7.45 -7.36 0.79
N ILE A 53 -6.91 -6.77 1.85
CA ILE A 53 -5.92 -7.45 2.69
C ILE A 53 -6.65 -8.23 3.77
N GLY A 54 -6.40 -9.53 3.81
CA GLY A 54 -7.10 -10.46 4.69
C GLY A 54 -6.17 -11.41 5.42
N CYS A 55 -6.79 -12.43 6.01
CA CYS A 55 -6.17 -13.55 6.68
C CYS A 55 -6.81 -14.84 6.14
N SER A 56 -6.03 -15.89 5.93
CA SER A 56 -6.52 -17.21 5.52
C SER A 56 -7.47 -17.82 6.54
N ILE A 57 -7.36 -17.42 7.81
CA ILE A 57 -8.25 -17.84 8.89
C ILE A 57 -9.18 -16.69 9.24
N GLY A 58 -10.43 -16.76 8.76
CA GLY A 58 -11.52 -15.86 9.15
C GLY A 58 -11.99 -14.92 8.05
N THR A 59 -11.13 -14.03 7.55
CA THR A 59 -11.51 -13.05 6.51
C THR A 59 -10.52 -13.09 5.35
N PRO A 60 -10.71 -14.02 4.39
CA PRO A 60 -9.86 -14.11 3.21
C PRO A 60 -9.94 -12.82 2.39
N GLY A 61 -8.78 -12.32 1.99
CA GLY A 61 -8.64 -11.19 1.07
C GLY A 61 -8.05 -11.63 -0.27
N ASP A 62 -7.86 -10.68 -1.17
CA ASP A 62 -7.07 -10.88 -2.39
C ASP A 62 -5.61 -11.19 -2.05
N LEU A 63 -5.11 -10.60 -0.96
CA LEU A 63 -3.81 -10.91 -0.36
C LEU A 63 -3.98 -11.20 1.13
N ASN A 64 -3.64 -12.42 1.55
CA ASN A 64 -3.71 -12.83 2.95
C ASN A 64 -2.45 -12.40 3.74
N LEU A 65 -2.15 -11.10 3.73
CA LEU A 65 -0.95 -10.59 4.38
C LEU A 65 -1.00 -10.74 5.91
N TYR A 66 -2.20 -10.69 6.52
CA TYR A 66 -2.34 -10.81 7.97
C TYR A 66 -1.94 -12.19 8.51
N ASP A 67 -1.72 -13.19 7.65
CA ASP A 67 -1.19 -14.51 8.04
C ASP A 67 0.22 -14.43 8.63
N TYR A 68 1.01 -13.44 8.21
CA TYR A 68 2.43 -13.36 8.56
C TYR A 68 2.94 -11.93 8.80
N MET A 69 2.06 -10.94 8.73
CA MET A 69 2.38 -9.54 9.02
C MET A 69 1.23 -8.77 9.65
N ASN A 70 1.52 -7.55 10.12
CA ASN A 70 0.59 -6.66 10.80
C ASN A 70 0.55 -5.30 10.08
N ASP A 71 -0.28 -4.38 10.57
CA ASP A 71 -0.48 -3.07 9.95
C ASP A 71 0.82 -2.26 9.80
N GLU A 72 1.74 -2.33 10.77
CA GLU A 72 3.03 -1.62 10.68
C GLU A 72 3.91 -2.14 9.55
N HIS A 73 3.94 -3.46 9.36
CA HIS A 73 4.66 -4.09 8.26
C HIS A 73 4.03 -3.76 6.91
N ILE A 74 2.69 -3.75 6.83
CA ILE A 74 1.94 -3.40 5.62
C ILE A 74 2.18 -1.91 5.28
N ASP A 75 2.07 -1.01 6.25
CA ASP A 75 2.34 0.42 6.04
C ASP A 75 3.78 0.67 5.59
N SER A 76 4.74 -0.07 6.15
CA SER A 76 6.14 -0.02 5.70
C SER A 76 6.30 -0.43 4.23
N ALA A 77 5.58 -1.47 3.79
CA ALA A 77 5.57 -1.91 2.40
C ALA A 77 4.92 -0.86 1.47
N LEU A 78 3.76 -0.33 1.85
CA LEU A 78 3.07 0.74 1.12
C LEU A 78 3.95 2.00 1.02
N ARG A 79 4.64 2.35 2.10
CA ARG A 79 5.57 3.49 2.12
C ARG A 79 6.72 3.27 1.16
N HIS A 80 7.24 2.07 1.06
CA HIS A 80 8.28 1.75 0.09
C HIS A 80 7.76 1.86 -1.34
N ILE A 81 6.56 1.36 -1.63
CA ILE A 81 5.95 1.43 -2.97
C ILE A 81 5.76 2.89 -3.40
N VAL A 82 5.13 3.70 -2.55
CA VAL A 82 4.78 5.09 -2.87
C VAL A 82 5.98 6.04 -2.71
N GLY A 83 6.97 5.66 -1.91
CA GLY A 83 8.21 6.41 -1.69
C GLY A 83 9.28 6.14 -2.74
N ALA A 84 9.36 4.93 -3.30
CA ALA A 84 10.36 4.53 -4.29
C ALA A 84 10.17 5.21 -5.66
N GLY A 85 8.97 5.75 -5.95
CA GLY A 85 8.74 6.61 -7.12
C GLY A 85 9.47 7.97 -7.09
N LYS A 86 10.47 8.14 -6.21
CA LYS A 86 11.30 9.36 -6.08
C LYS A 86 12.78 9.17 -6.49
N GLU A 87 13.20 7.98 -6.91
CA GLU A 87 14.62 7.71 -7.25
C GLU A 87 14.90 7.47 -8.74
N GLU A 88 14.02 7.90 -9.63
CA GLU A 88 14.32 8.03 -11.07
C GLU A 88 13.97 9.46 -11.53
N SER A 89 14.86 10.39 -11.18
CA SER A 89 14.98 11.74 -11.77
C SER A 89 16.40 11.93 -12.27
#